data_AF-A0A2P2JIC6-F1
#
_entry.id   AF-A0A2P2JIC6-F1
#
_cell.length_a   1.000
_cell.length_b   1.000
_cell.length_c   1.000
_cell.angle_alpha   90.00
_cell.angle_beta   90.00
_cell.angle_gamma   90.00
#
_symmetry.space_group_name_H-M   'P 1'
#
loop_
_entity.id
_entity.type
_entity.pdbx_description
1 polymer ?
#
loop_
_entity_poly.entity_id
_entity_poly.type
_entity_poly.pdbx_seq_one_letter_code
_entity_poly.pdbx_strand_id
1 'polypeptide(L)'
;MAGIDASSQEGFNIGFKESVLVGYNWGIVRGVTSAFACLPNDLKERLIETKEKRDQFQGLYESVHSVSTTDALQLFHAEIKRKESVVQSNHAKAVSSTGDPENNSSNCSGLENYIGELESLLLEHPTIKSQLSVK
;
A
#
# COMPACT_ATOMS: atom_id res chain seq x y z
N MET A 1 -9.75 -1.95 40.26
CA MET A 1 -8.48 -2.26 39.57
C MET A 1 -8.76 -2.09 38.09
N ALA A 2 -8.18 -1.07 37.45
CA ALA A 2 -8.31 -0.85 36.01
C ALA A 2 -7.49 -1.93 35.29
N GLY A 3 -8.15 -3.02 34.92
CA GLY A 3 -7.62 -4.00 33.98
C GLY A 3 -8.45 -3.89 32.72
N ILE A 4 -7.93 -3.19 31.72
CA ILE A 4 -8.43 -3.35 30.36
C ILE A 4 -8.20 -4.84 30.04
N ASP A 5 -9.27 -5.57 29.74
CA ASP A 5 -9.21 -7.00 29.45
C ASP A 5 -8.07 -7.28 28.46
N ALA A 6 -7.16 -8.18 28.80
CA ALA A 6 -5.95 -8.45 27.99
C ALA A 6 -6.30 -8.81 26.53
N SER A 7 -7.47 -9.42 26.30
CA SER A 7 -8.02 -9.69 24.98
C SER A 7 -8.39 -8.43 24.19
N SER A 8 -8.90 -7.40 24.86
CA SER A 8 -9.24 -6.10 24.26
C SER A 8 -7.98 -5.32 23.86
N GLN A 9 -6.92 -5.45 24.66
CA GLN A 9 -5.62 -4.84 24.37
C GLN A 9 -4.91 -5.55 23.20
N GLU A 10 -5.01 -6.89 23.11
CA GLU A 10 -4.48 -7.66 22.00
C GLU A 10 -5.18 -7.30 20.67
N GLY A 11 -6.51 -7.24 20.68
CA GLY A 11 -7.29 -6.83 19.51
C GLY A 11 -6.98 -5.40 19.04
N PHE A 12 -6.81 -4.46 19.98
CA PHE A 12 -6.36 -3.11 19.67
C PHE A 12 -4.95 -3.09 19.04
N ASN A 13 -4.01 -3.85 19.59
CA ASN A 13 -2.63 -3.89 19.10
C ASN A 13 -2.54 -4.48 17.68
N ILE A 14 -3.32 -5.53 17.38
CA ILE A 14 -3.41 -6.12 16.04
C ILE A 14 -3.99 -5.10 15.05
N GLY A 15 -5.16 -4.53 15.36
CA GLY A 15 -5.80 -3.54 14.49
C GLY A 15 -4.94 -2.28 14.30
N PHE A 16 -4.20 -1.88 15.33
CA PHE A 16 -3.24 -0.77 15.25
C PHE A 16 -2.09 -1.10 14.29
N LYS A 17 -1.44 -2.27 14.41
CA LYS A 17 -0.34 -2.67 13.52
C LYS A 17 -0.77 -2.75 12.06
N GLU A 18 -1.94 -3.32 11.78
CA GLU A 18 -2.46 -3.40 10.41
C GLU A 18 -2.78 -2.02 9.85
N SER A 19 -3.43 -1.16 10.65
CA SER A 19 -3.74 0.23 10.27
C SER A 19 -2.47 1.03 9.96
N VAL A 20 -1.41 0.85 10.76
CA VAL A 20 -0.12 1.53 10.55
C VAL A 20 0.50 1.14 9.22
N LEU A 21 0.51 -0.15 8.86
CA LEU A 21 1.12 -0.61 7.61
C LEU A 21 0.37 -0.06 6.39
N VAL A 22 -0.96 -0.17 6.37
CA VAL A 22 -1.76 0.34 5.25
C VAL A 22 -1.60 1.87 5.17
N GLY A 23 -1.65 2.55 6.33
CA GLY A 23 -1.46 4.00 6.44
C GLY A 23 -0.12 4.48 5.91
N TYR A 24 0.94 3.76 6.27
CA TYR A 24 2.30 4.02 5.79
C TYR A 24 2.39 3.90 4.28
N ASN A 25 1.90 2.81 3.69
CA ASN A 25 1.95 2.59 2.24
C ASN A 25 1.21 3.69 1.48
N TRP A 26 0.00 4.06 1.91
CA TRP A 26 -0.75 5.17 1.31
C TRP A 26 0.00 6.50 1.42
N GLY A 27 0.62 6.76 2.57
CA GLY A 27 1.43 7.94 2.81
C GLY A 27 2.63 8.02 1.86
N ILE A 28 3.33 6.92 1.63
CA ILE A 28 4.44 6.83 0.67
C ILE A 28 3.96 7.14 -0.75
N VAL A 29 2.87 6.51 -1.19
CA VAL A 29 2.31 6.73 -2.53
C VAL A 29 1.97 8.21 -2.74
N ARG A 30 1.19 8.80 -1.83
CA ARG A 30 0.84 10.23 -1.87
C ARG A 30 2.07 11.13 -1.83
N GLY A 31 3.03 10.82 -0.95
CA GLY A 31 4.22 11.63 -0.76
C GLY A 31 5.12 11.65 -1.98
N VAL A 32 5.47 10.47 -2.51
CA VAL A 32 6.39 10.34 -3.65
C VAL A 32 5.78 10.95 -4.92
N THR A 33 4.51 10.63 -5.21
CA THR A 33 3.82 11.15 -6.41
C THR A 33 3.64 12.67 -6.33
N SER A 34 3.30 13.22 -5.16
CA SER A 34 3.21 14.67 -4.96
C SER A 34 4.57 15.36 -5.08
N ALA A 35 5.62 14.81 -4.47
CA ALA A 35 6.97 15.34 -4.57
C ALA A 35 7.44 15.37 -6.04
N PHE A 36 7.20 14.29 -6.78
CA PHE A 36 7.52 14.22 -8.19
C PHE A 36 6.71 15.24 -9.01
N ALA A 37 5.40 15.35 -8.79
CA ALA A 37 4.53 16.30 -9.49
C ALA A 37 4.95 17.76 -9.30
N CYS A 38 5.47 18.10 -8.12
CA CYS A 38 5.98 19.45 -7.80
C CYS A 38 7.34 19.79 -8.41
N LEU A 39 8.06 18.82 -9.01
CA LEU A 39 9.35 19.10 -9.64
C LEU A 39 9.19 19.94 -10.94
N PRO A 40 10.12 20.86 -11.24
CA PRO A 40 10.26 21.46 -12.56
C PRO A 40 10.45 20.40 -13.65
N ASN A 41 9.96 20.67 -14.86
CA ASN A 41 10.04 19.72 -15.98
C ASN A 41 11.48 19.29 -16.29
N ASP A 42 12.44 20.22 -16.22
CA ASP A 42 13.87 19.91 -16.44
C ASP A 42 14.40 18.88 -15.44
N LEU A 43 13.92 18.92 -14.18
CA LEU A 43 14.30 17.95 -13.16
C LEU A 43 13.57 16.62 -13.34
N LYS A 44 12.30 16.64 -13.73
CA LYS A 44 11.54 15.43 -14.08
C LYS A 44 12.19 14.68 -15.24
N GLU A 45 12.65 15.40 -16.26
CA GLU A 45 13.35 14.86 -17.43
C GLU A 45 14.71 14.25 -17.08
N ARG A 46 15.44 14.87 -16.15
CA ARG A 46 16.71 14.30 -15.64
C ARG A 46 16.51 13.07 -14.77
N LEU A 47 15.41 13.01 -14.03
CA LEU A 47 15.12 11.89 -13.12
C LEU A 47 14.56 10.69 -13.87
N ILE A 48 13.71 10.96 -14.87
CA ILE A 48 13.05 9.97 -15.73
C ILE A 48 13.16 10.47 -17.16
N GLU A 49 14.01 9.83 -17.95
CA GLU A 49 14.30 10.26 -19.33
C GLU A 49 13.12 9.99 -20.27
N THR A 50 12.39 8.89 -20.05
CA THR A 50 11.27 8.46 -20.89
C THR A 50 10.01 9.25 -20.59
N LYS A 51 9.45 9.92 -21.62
CA LYS A 51 8.19 10.67 -21.50
C LYS A 51 7.02 9.79 -21.04
N GLU A 52 6.86 8.60 -21.60
CA GLU A 52 5.78 7.66 -21.23
C GLU A 52 5.71 7.41 -19.72
N LYS A 53 6.87 7.23 -19.07
CA LYS A 53 6.95 7.00 -17.62
C LYS A 53 6.62 8.25 -16.82
N ARG A 54 7.02 9.44 -17.30
CA ARG A 54 6.60 10.71 -16.69
C ARG A 54 5.08 10.87 -16.75
N ASP A 55 4.48 10.47 -17.87
CA ASP A 55 3.02 10.48 -18.04
C ASP A 55 2.35 9.45 -17.11
N GLN A 56 2.97 8.27 -16.87
CA GLN A 56 2.49 7.29 -15.87
C GLN A 56 2.57 7.83 -14.44
N PHE A 57 3.68 8.46 -14.03
CA PHE A 57 3.79 9.11 -12.72
C PHE A 57 2.77 10.22 -12.53
N GLN A 58 2.50 10.99 -13.59
CA GLN A 58 1.48 12.03 -13.58
C GLN A 58 0.07 11.44 -13.45
N GLY A 59 -0.24 10.37 -14.20
CA GLY A 59 -1.50 9.65 -14.09
C GLY A 59 -1.72 9.02 -12.71
N LEU A 60 -0.66 8.47 -12.11
CA LEU A 60 -0.69 7.95 -10.75
C LEU A 60 -0.91 9.08 -9.74
N TYR A 61 -0.23 10.21 -9.88
CA TYR A 61 -0.46 11.40 -9.05
C TYR A 61 -1.92 11.86 -9.14
N GLU A 62 -2.48 11.99 -10.33
CA GLU A 62 -3.87 12.41 -10.53
C GLU A 62 -4.86 11.43 -9.91
N SER A 63 -4.63 10.12 -10.11
CA SER A 63 -5.45 9.06 -9.53
C SER A 63 -5.45 9.13 -8.00
N VAL A 64 -4.27 9.18 -7.39
CA VAL A 64 -4.07 9.22 -5.94
C VAL A 64 -4.59 10.53 -5.33
N HIS A 65 -4.42 11.65 -6.02
CA HIS A 65 -4.85 12.96 -5.53
C HIS A 65 -6.36 13.17 -5.69
N SER A 66 -7.01 12.46 -6.62
CA SER A 66 -8.47 12.47 -6.75
C SER A 66 -9.19 11.78 -5.57
N VAL A 67 -8.50 10.90 -4.85
CA VAL A 67 -9.05 10.21 -3.67
C VAL A 67 -9.21 11.21 -2.52
N SER A 68 -10.45 11.43 -2.10
CA SER A 68 -10.75 12.29 -0.96
C SER A 68 -10.29 11.66 0.36
N THR A 69 -10.20 12.46 1.42
CA THR A 69 -9.89 11.92 2.77
C THR A 69 -10.93 10.90 3.23
N THR A 70 -12.20 11.10 2.89
CA THR A 70 -13.30 10.20 3.24
C THR A 70 -13.18 8.88 2.47
N ASP A 71 -12.91 8.94 1.17
CA ASP A 71 -12.77 7.74 0.34
C ASP A 71 -11.52 6.96 0.73
N ALA A 72 -10.42 7.66 1.04
CA ALA A 72 -9.23 7.04 1.59
C ALA A 72 -9.54 6.30 2.90
N LEU A 73 -10.32 6.90 3.81
CA LEU A 73 -10.73 6.26 5.06
C LEU A 73 -11.59 5.01 4.82
N GLN A 74 -12.46 5.02 3.81
CA GLN A 74 -13.24 3.84 3.43
C GLN A 74 -12.34 2.73 2.85
N LEU A 75 -11.40 3.10 1.98
CA LEU A 75 -10.40 2.17 1.44
C LEU A 75 -9.56 1.56 2.57
N PHE A 76 -9.14 2.35 3.56
CA PHE A 76 -8.43 1.84 4.73
C PHE A 76 -9.21 0.76 5.47
N HIS A 77 -10.49 1.02 5.77
CA HIS A 77 -11.33 0.05 6.46
C HIS A 77 -11.56 -1.21 5.61
N ALA A 78 -11.76 -1.04 4.29
CA ALA A 78 -11.93 -2.16 3.38
C ALA A 78 -10.68 -3.05 3.29
N GLU A 79 -9.49 -2.44 3.24
CA GLU A 79 -8.20 -3.14 3.22
C GLU A 79 -7.93 -3.90 4.52
N ILE A 80 -8.15 -3.27 5.68
CA ILE A 80 -7.98 -3.92 6.99
C ILE A 80 -8.92 -5.13 7.09
N LYS A 81 -10.21 -4.94 6.78
CA LYS A 81 -11.19 -6.04 6.81
C LYS A 81 -10.84 -7.18 5.86
N ARG A 82 -10.27 -6.87 4.69
CA ARG A 82 -9.78 -7.87 3.74
C ARG A 82 -8.62 -8.67 4.36
N LYS A 83 -7.64 -7.99 4.97
CA LYS A 83 -6.48 -8.65 5.61
C LYS A 83 -6.91 -9.57 6.75
N GLU A 84 -7.83 -9.13 7.60
CA GLU A 84 -8.41 -9.96 8.67
C GLU A 84 -9.06 -11.25 8.11
N SER A 85 -9.79 -11.16 6.99
CA SER A 85 -10.43 -12.32 6.37
C SER A 85 -9.43 -13.35 5.80
N VAL A 86 -8.32 -12.88 5.25
CA VAL A 86 -7.24 -13.73 4.72
C VAL A 86 -6.54 -14.46 5.88
N VAL A 87 -6.24 -13.76 6.97
CA VAL A 87 -5.62 -14.35 8.17
C VAL A 87 -6.51 -15.43 8.79
N GLN A 88 -7.83 -15.23 8.86
CA GLN A 88 -8.77 -16.24 9.35
C GLN A 88 -8.84 -17.48 8.44
N SER A 89 -8.80 -17.30 7.10
CA SER A 89 -8.76 -18.43 6.17
C SER A 89 -7.45 -19.24 6.25
N ASN A 90 -6.32 -18.56 6.51
CA ASN A 90 -5.02 -19.20 6.65
C ASN A 90 -4.90 -19.98 7.96
N HIS A 91 -5.52 -19.48 9.04
CA HIS A 91 -5.62 -20.22 10.30
C HIS A 91 -6.52 -21.46 10.19
N ALA A 92 -7.58 -21.41 9.35
CA ALA A 92 -8.39 -22.58 9.04
C ALA A 92 -7.64 -23.61 8.16
N LYS A 93 -6.84 -23.15 7.18
CA LYS A 93 -6.01 -24.02 6.33
C LYS A 93 -4.82 -24.66 7.06
N ALA A 94 -4.29 -24.04 8.12
CA ALA A 94 -3.21 -24.61 8.93
C ALA A 94 -3.63 -25.87 9.74
N VAL A 95 -4.94 -26.10 9.93
CA VAL A 95 -5.47 -27.30 10.61
C VAL A 95 -5.72 -28.46 9.63
N SER A 96 -5.69 -28.21 8.31
CA SER A 96 -5.88 -29.22 7.28
C SER A 96 -4.80 -29.14 6.21
N SER A 97 -3.61 -29.66 6.52
CA SER A 97 -2.56 -29.87 5.53
C SER A 97 -3.02 -30.91 4.50
N THR A 98 -3.11 -30.51 3.22
CA THR A 98 -2.50 -31.15 2.02
C THR A 98 -3.11 -30.48 0.77
N GLY A 99 -2.27 -29.91 -0.10
CA GLY A 99 -2.66 -29.49 -1.45
C GLY A 99 -2.20 -28.09 -1.85
N ASP A 100 -1.29 -28.07 -2.85
CA ASP A 100 -0.73 -27.02 -3.72
C ASP A 100 -0.98 -25.51 -3.48
N PRO A 101 0.01 -24.64 -3.82
CA PRO A 101 -0.11 -23.19 -3.72
C PRO A 101 -0.96 -22.66 -4.88
N GLU A 102 -2.27 -22.71 -4.74
CA GLU A 102 -3.17 -22.02 -5.67
C GLU A 102 -3.13 -20.51 -5.39
N ASN A 103 -2.36 -19.83 -6.25
CA ASN A 103 -2.29 -18.40 -6.47
C ASN A 103 -3.67 -17.84 -6.87
N ASN A 104 -4.58 -17.70 -5.91
CA ASN A 104 -5.84 -17.02 -6.14
C ASN A 104 -5.65 -15.52 -5.96
N SER A 105 -5.33 -14.90 -7.10
CA SER A 105 -5.54 -13.51 -7.47
C SER A 105 -6.95 -13.03 -7.09
N SER A 106 -7.15 -12.70 -5.81
CA SER A 106 -8.32 -11.94 -5.40
C SER A 106 -8.02 -10.48 -5.70
N ASN A 107 -8.44 -10.04 -6.88
CA ASN A 107 -8.57 -8.66 -7.36
C ASN A 107 -8.25 -7.61 -6.27
N CYS A 108 -6.96 -7.26 -6.20
CA CYS A 108 -6.45 -6.24 -5.33
C CYS A 108 -7.17 -4.93 -5.72
N SER A 109 -7.89 -4.31 -4.79
CA SER A 109 -8.83 -3.22 -5.10
C SER A 109 -8.73 -2.14 -4.04
N GLY A 110 -7.82 -1.20 -4.28
CA GLY A 110 -7.72 0.01 -3.50
C GLY A 110 -6.28 0.48 -3.38
N LEU A 111 -5.70 0.28 -2.19
CA LEU A 111 -4.45 0.93 -1.79
C LEU A 111 -3.20 0.12 -2.16
N GLU A 112 -3.28 -1.21 -2.08
CA GLU A 112 -2.16 -2.09 -2.43
C GLU A 112 -1.82 -2.04 -3.94
N ASN A 113 -2.78 -1.68 -4.78
CA ASN A 113 -2.51 -1.45 -6.21
C ASN A 113 -1.62 -0.24 -6.43
N TYR A 114 -1.90 0.88 -5.75
CA TYR A 114 -1.13 2.10 -5.96
C TYR A 114 0.31 1.96 -5.47
N ILE A 115 0.55 1.21 -4.39
CA ILE A 115 1.92 0.93 -3.95
C ILE A 115 2.63 0.00 -4.94
N GLY A 116 1.96 -1.03 -5.46
CA GLY A 116 2.54 -1.91 -6.48
C GLY A 116 2.85 -1.19 -7.80
N GLU A 117 1.98 -0.27 -8.21
CA GLU A 117 2.20 0.59 -9.39
C GLU A 117 3.39 1.53 -9.15
N LEU A 118 3.47 2.17 -7.99
CA LEU A 118 4.62 3.00 -7.63
C LEU A 118 5.92 2.20 -7.58
N GLU A 119 5.92 1.01 -6.96
CA GLU A 119 7.09 0.14 -6.89
C GLU A 119 7.57 -0.30 -8.27
N SER A 120 6.64 -0.65 -9.17
CA SER A 120 6.95 -1.00 -10.55
C SER A 120 7.63 0.16 -11.28
N LEU A 121 7.13 1.39 -11.07
CA LEU A 121 7.72 2.60 -11.64
C LEU A 121 9.11 2.93 -11.05
N LEU A 122 9.35 2.63 -9.78
CA LEU A 122 10.62 2.89 -9.10
C LEU A 122 11.70 1.85 -9.39
N LEU A 123 11.34 0.56 -9.47
CA LEU A 123 12.29 -0.54 -9.72
C LEU A 123 12.93 -0.46 -11.11
N GLU A 124 12.22 0.13 -12.07
CA GLU A 124 12.69 0.28 -13.45
C GLU A 124 13.77 1.37 -13.60
N HIS A 125 13.94 2.26 -12.61
CA HIS A 125 14.96 3.31 -12.63
C HIS A 125 15.81 3.31 -11.33
N PRO A 126 17.01 2.70 -11.33
CA PRO A 126 17.87 2.61 -10.14
C PRO A 126 18.43 3.96 -9.67
N THR A 127 18.24 5.04 -10.43
CA THR A 127 18.58 6.41 -10.03
C THR A 127 17.71 6.89 -8.87
N ILE A 128 16.45 6.43 -8.81
CA ILE A 128 15.53 6.69 -7.70
C ILE A 128 15.58 5.49 -6.75
N LYS A 129 16.75 5.21 -6.18
CA LYS A 129 16.90 4.16 -5.17
C LYS A 129 16.30 4.66 -3.85
N SER A 130 14.98 4.59 -3.73
CA SER A 130 14.30 4.63 -2.44
C SER A 130 14.80 3.45 -1.64
N GLN A 131 15.56 3.69 -0.56
CA GLN A 131 15.84 2.65 0.42
C GLN A 131 14.58 2.39 1.24
N LEU A 132 13.56 1.81 0.60
CA LEU A 132 12.38 1.27 1.28
C LEU A 132 12.73 -0.10 1.88
N SER A 133 13.85 -0.20 2.60
CA SER A 133 14.11 -1.37 3.45
C SER A 133 13.50 -1.08 4.81
N VAL A 134 12.25 -1.48 4.98
CA VAL A 134 11.70 -1.70 6.32
C VAL A 134 12.34 -2.99 6.84
N LYS A 135 13.14 -2.86 7.89
CA LYS A 135 13.86 -3.95 8.55
C LYS A 135 12.99 -4.58 9.63
#